data_AF-A0AA38NQY3-F1
#
_entry.id   AF-A0AA38NQY3-F1
#
_cell.length_a   1.000
_cell.length_b   1.000
_cell.length_c   1.000
_cell.angle_alpha   90.00
_cell.angle_beta   90.00
_cell.angle_gamma   90.00
#
_symmetry.space_group_name_H-M   'P 1'
#
loop_
_entity.id
_entity.type
_entity.pdbx_description
1 polymer ?
#
loop_
_entity_poly.entity_id
_entity_poly.type
_entity_poly.pdbx_seq_one_letter_code
_entity_poly.pdbx_strand_id
1 'polypeptide(L)'
;MQRQSPQNSLSSLSSSSVTSSSSNSPPSTNQPSAADSQKLNSSSSSTSRPSASQPSATSPQNSNSSSSSSSSPSAAAGNPPTATPTPNRKRKCPPKPGSQSYSQQIKDSAFATTKFESDWRKLIRSVFLSKTGMPNVNSFQTYSPVEDPIANAYEKCRGPGPEGMTQNLYFFGEGWKNSRWNRDVLARRVSEVVAQQENYRIPGPCLANDVILACLQDCLKQAQASWKRDKPRIHFSGERYETPEEAQARARTQEGVRSSSVRVYARKATKYKTRLDALDELLKDSTLTTFTRRKWEFARDIVHNLGKDGQSSEDTDRDDDELPLVTTVPYYRRRIVGELLQEVDREAARLQWKAATLKGKHAVVRAGKIHRRSTIQSHRSVARKLPEALYHRNLNANVRGGHVSSRVKFGNGTGSRVNAPASKGHRPPDISIHLLSK
;
A
#
# COMPACT_ATOMS: atom_id res chain seq x y z
N MET A 1 61.42 -33.21 23.93
CA MET A 1 61.16 -33.45 25.37
C MET A 1 60.67 -32.17 26.01
N GLN A 2 59.38 -32.12 26.39
CA GLN A 2 58.78 -31.50 27.58
C GLN A 2 57.29 -31.26 27.28
N ARG A 3 56.46 -32.11 27.87
CA ARG A 3 54.99 -32.01 27.87
C ARG A 3 54.59 -31.03 28.96
N GLN A 4 53.70 -30.09 28.65
CA GLN A 4 52.96 -29.34 29.66
C GLN A 4 51.50 -29.83 29.67
N SER A 5 51.07 -30.25 30.86
CA SER A 5 49.68 -30.62 31.20
C SER A 5 48.91 -29.38 31.68
N PRO A 6 47.58 -29.35 31.53
CA PRO A 6 46.73 -28.25 32.00
C PRO A 6 46.32 -28.45 33.47
N GLN A 7 46.28 -27.36 34.23
CA GLN A 7 45.66 -27.34 35.56
C GLN A 7 44.19 -26.89 35.46
N ASN A 8 43.33 -27.75 36.00
CA ASN A 8 41.92 -27.50 36.32
C ASN A 8 41.83 -26.63 37.58
N SER A 9 40.87 -25.71 37.60
CA SER A 9 40.40 -25.07 38.83
C SER A 9 38.88 -25.07 38.82
N LEU A 10 38.32 -26.01 39.59
CA LEU A 10 36.91 -26.08 39.98
C LEU A 10 36.67 -25.06 41.10
N SER A 11 35.55 -24.34 41.03
CA SER A 11 35.00 -23.62 42.19
C SER A 11 33.48 -23.76 42.16
N SER A 12 33.00 -24.54 43.12
CA SER A 12 31.62 -24.88 43.42
C SER A 12 31.17 -24.13 44.66
N LEU A 13 30.11 -23.31 44.58
CA LEU A 13 29.24 -22.84 45.68
C LEU A 13 27.97 -22.29 45.00
N SER A 14 26.73 -22.38 45.48
CA SER A 14 26.03 -23.18 46.48
C SER A 14 24.54 -22.89 46.24
N SER A 15 23.71 -23.92 46.35
CA SER A 15 22.26 -23.85 46.25
C SER A 15 21.64 -23.04 47.38
N SER A 16 20.61 -22.24 47.09
CA SER A 16 19.63 -21.80 48.08
C SER A 16 18.27 -21.62 47.41
N SER A 17 17.40 -22.57 47.72
CA SER A 17 15.97 -22.62 47.41
C SER A 17 15.19 -21.71 48.35
N VAL A 18 14.34 -20.84 47.79
CA VAL A 18 13.26 -20.18 48.54
C VAL A 18 11.96 -20.35 47.78
N THR A 19 11.05 -21.10 48.39
CA THR A 19 9.64 -21.25 48.03
C THR A 19 8.87 -19.99 48.39
N SER A 20 8.06 -19.46 47.48
CA SER A 20 7.03 -18.47 47.82
C SER A 20 5.82 -18.62 46.90
N SER A 21 4.81 -19.27 47.45
CA SER A 21 3.43 -19.31 46.98
C SER A 21 2.81 -17.92 47.14
N SER A 22 2.16 -17.40 46.11
CA SER A 22 1.10 -16.40 46.31
C SER A 22 0.14 -16.33 45.13
N SER A 23 -1.08 -16.72 45.44
CA SER A 23 -2.33 -16.49 44.73
C SER A 23 -2.57 -15.00 44.48
N ASN A 24 -2.95 -14.64 43.25
CA ASN A 24 -3.59 -13.36 42.98
C ASN A 24 -4.85 -13.57 42.14
N SER A 25 -5.98 -13.32 42.78
CA SER A 25 -7.30 -13.15 42.20
C SER A 25 -7.39 -11.84 41.39
N PRO A 26 -8.30 -11.74 40.40
CA PRO A 26 -8.50 -10.52 39.63
C PRO A 26 -9.36 -9.49 40.37
N PRO A 27 -9.10 -8.17 40.22
CA PRO A 27 -9.98 -7.16 40.78
C PRO A 27 -11.20 -6.91 39.87
N SER A 28 -12.35 -6.90 40.53
CA SER A 28 -13.65 -6.50 40.01
C SER A 28 -13.65 -5.03 39.61
N THR A 29 -14.12 -4.71 38.39
CA THR A 29 -14.28 -3.34 37.91
C THR A 29 -15.65 -2.81 38.35
N ASN A 30 -15.62 -1.83 39.25
CA ASN A 30 -16.79 -1.12 39.74
C ASN A 30 -17.42 -0.23 38.66
N GLN A 31 -18.75 -0.23 38.66
CA GLN A 31 -19.64 0.78 38.07
C GLN A 31 -19.30 2.20 38.56
N PRO A 32 -19.67 3.23 37.79
CA PRO A 32 -20.08 4.51 38.34
C PRO A 32 -21.60 4.70 38.23
N SER A 33 -22.19 4.98 39.39
CA SER A 33 -23.56 5.47 39.59
C SER A 33 -23.79 6.83 38.95
N ALA A 34 -25.06 7.03 38.58
CA ALA A 34 -25.69 8.29 38.26
C ALA A 34 -25.90 9.16 39.51
N ALA A 35 -25.69 10.48 39.35
CA ALA A 35 -26.15 11.62 40.14
C ALA A 35 -25.20 12.80 39.82
N ASP A 36 -25.57 14.07 39.75
CA ASP A 36 -26.85 14.73 39.71
C ASP A 36 -26.59 16.12 39.12
N SER A 37 -27.64 16.68 38.57
CA SER A 37 -27.87 18.05 38.16
C SER A 37 -27.14 19.12 38.99
N GLN A 38 -26.32 19.97 38.37
CA GLN A 38 -26.24 21.39 38.76
C GLN A 38 -26.17 22.33 37.57
N LYS A 39 -27.17 23.20 37.58
CA LYS A 39 -27.55 24.29 36.71
C LYS A 39 -26.72 25.52 37.08
N LEU A 40 -25.92 26.07 36.16
CA LEU A 40 -25.49 27.47 36.24
C LEU A 40 -25.51 28.13 34.87
N ASN A 41 -26.35 29.17 34.81
CA ASN A 41 -26.42 30.21 33.80
C ASN A 41 -25.06 30.84 33.52
N SER A 42 -24.81 31.20 32.26
CA SER A 42 -24.20 32.48 31.84
C SER A 42 -24.33 32.58 30.32
N SER A 43 -25.26 33.39 29.83
CA SER A 43 -25.00 34.78 29.41
C SER A 43 -24.51 34.87 27.97
N SER A 44 -25.48 35.15 27.12
CA SER A 44 -25.43 35.75 25.78
C SER A 44 -24.22 36.65 25.51
N SER A 45 -23.52 36.36 24.40
CA SER A 45 -22.59 37.29 23.75
C SER A 45 -22.89 37.30 22.25
N SER A 46 -23.72 38.26 21.86
CA SER A 46 -23.91 38.72 20.49
C SER A 46 -22.57 39.12 19.89
N THR A 47 -22.08 38.40 18.87
CA THR A 47 -20.93 38.86 18.07
C THR A 47 -21.37 39.11 16.64
N SER A 48 -21.17 40.37 16.28
CA SER A 48 -21.54 41.05 15.06
C SER A 48 -20.90 40.43 13.82
N ARG A 49 -21.71 40.38 12.77
CA ARG A 49 -21.42 39.95 11.40
C ARG A 49 -20.61 41.05 10.69
N PRO A 50 -19.41 40.80 10.14
CA PRO A 50 -18.79 41.74 9.22
C PRO A 50 -19.22 41.45 7.78
N SER A 51 -19.62 42.53 7.12
CA SER A 51 -20.06 42.62 5.73
C SER A 51 -19.00 42.16 4.74
N ALA A 52 -19.45 41.38 3.77
CA ALA A 52 -18.71 40.99 2.58
C ALA A 52 -18.36 42.24 1.75
N SER A 53 -17.07 42.44 1.49
CA SER A 53 -16.58 43.40 0.49
C SER A 53 -16.07 42.59 -0.70
N GLN A 54 -16.72 42.76 -1.85
CA GLN A 54 -16.31 42.22 -3.14
C GLN A 54 -14.93 42.78 -3.55
N PRO A 55 -14.09 42.00 -4.23
CA PRO A 55 -13.06 42.54 -5.10
C PRO A 55 -13.49 42.48 -6.56
N SER A 56 -13.46 43.67 -7.16
CA SER A 56 -13.65 43.98 -8.57
C SER A 56 -12.64 43.25 -9.46
N ALA A 57 -13.15 42.79 -10.60
CA ALA A 57 -12.36 42.25 -11.70
C ALA A 57 -11.44 43.32 -12.31
N THR A 58 -10.19 42.98 -12.56
CA THR A 58 -9.33 43.72 -13.49
C THR A 58 -8.47 42.73 -14.25
N SER A 59 -8.85 42.50 -15.51
CA SER A 59 -7.97 41.92 -16.53
C SER A 59 -6.96 42.97 -16.98
N PRO A 60 -5.77 42.54 -17.42
CA PRO A 60 -5.28 43.07 -18.68
C PRO A 60 -4.87 42.00 -19.69
N GLN A 61 -5.30 42.29 -20.92
CA GLN A 61 -4.78 41.86 -22.22
C GLN A 61 -3.25 41.93 -22.27
N ASN A 62 -2.55 40.92 -22.76
CA ASN A 62 -2.23 40.61 -24.18
C ASN A 62 -0.93 41.27 -24.66
N SER A 63 -0.30 40.62 -25.65
CA SER A 63 0.89 40.98 -26.45
C SER A 63 2.28 40.75 -25.83
N ASN A 64 2.97 39.70 -26.30
CA ASN A 64 4.07 39.94 -27.25
C ASN A 64 4.49 38.67 -28.00
N SER A 65 4.32 38.78 -29.31
CA SER A 65 4.86 37.93 -30.36
C SER A 65 6.33 38.31 -30.59
N SER A 66 7.21 37.33 -30.75
CA SER A 66 8.46 37.54 -31.47
C SER A 66 8.91 36.23 -32.10
N SER A 67 8.62 36.18 -33.40
CA SER A 67 9.20 35.37 -34.46
C SER A 67 10.71 35.52 -34.56
N SER A 68 11.42 34.42 -34.78
CA SER A 68 12.71 34.45 -35.45
C SER A 68 12.85 33.21 -36.34
N SER A 69 12.63 33.46 -37.62
CA SER A 69 13.03 32.67 -38.77
C SER A 69 14.56 32.66 -38.91
N SER A 70 15.13 31.52 -39.30
CA SER A 70 16.28 31.50 -40.21
C SER A 70 16.30 30.18 -40.97
N SER A 71 15.99 30.32 -42.25
CA SER A 71 16.16 29.37 -43.34
C SER A 71 17.56 29.53 -43.93
N SER A 72 18.17 28.42 -44.38
CA SER A 72 19.07 28.37 -45.55
C SER A 72 19.48 26.94 -45.91
N PRO A 73 19.92 26.68 -47.16
CA PRO A 73 19.42 25.54 -47.93
C PRO A 73 20.50 24.57 -48.49
N SER A 74 20.00 23.43 -48.96
CA SER A 74 20.31 22.67 -50.20
C SER A 74 21.72 22.16 -50.56
N ALA A 75 21.70 20.88 -51.00
CA ALA A 75 22.49 20.18 -52.02
C ALA A 75 23.27 18.96 -51.48
N ALA A 76 23.48 17.83 -52.15
CA ALA A 76 22.86 17.10 -53.27
C ALA A 76 23.61 15.75 -53.35
N ALA A 77 22.94 14.70 -53.85
CA ALA A 77 23.48 13.48 -54.49
C ALA A 77 24.42 12.52 -53.72
N GLY A 78 23.96 11.26 -53.62
CA GLY A 78 24.80 10.08 -53.37
C GLY A 78 24.02 8.96 -52.68
N ASN A 79 23.39 8.06 -53.44
CA ASN A 79 22.76 6.84 -52.91
C ASN A 79 23.81 5.76 -52.63
N PRO A 80 23.99 5.26 -51.38
CA PRO A 80 24.73 4.04 -51.10
C PRO A 80 23.78 2.85 -50.83
N PRO A 81 24.30 1.62 -50.90
CA PRO A 81 23.51 0.39 -50.96
C PRO A 81 22.70 0.11 -49.69
N THR A 82 21.54 -0.49 -49.92
CA THR A 82 20.52 -0.96 -48.96
C THR A 82 21.13 -1.78 -47.82
N ALA A 83 21.54 -1.10 -46.75
CA ALA A 83 21.84 -1.72 -45.47
C ALA A 83 20.52 -2.03 -44.75
N THR A 84 20.34 -3.29 -44.37
CA THR A 84 19.24 -3.79 -43.55
C THR A 84 19.05 -2.88 -42.33
N PRO A 85 17.85 -2.33 -42.07
CA PRO A 85 17.64 -1.40 -40.97
C PRO A 85 17.83 -2.14 -39.64
N THR A 86 19.03 -2.02 -39.07
CA THR A 86 19.26 -2.39 -37.67
C THR A 86 18.22 -1.65 -36.83
N PRO A 87 17.45 -2.34 -35.97
CA PRO A 87 16.41 -1.72 -35.19
C PRO A 87 17.02 -0.59 -34.38
N ASN A 88 16.60 0.63 -34.71
CA ASN A 88 17.11 1.87 -34.15
C ASN A 88 16.75 1.88 -32.66
N ARG A 89 17.63 1.28 -31.85
CA ARG A 89 17.44 1.06 -30.42
C ARG A 89 17.61 2.41 -29.77
N LYS A 90 16.52 3.19 -29.74
CA LYS A 90 16.45 4.53 -29.15
C LYS A 90 17.18 4.48 -27.81
N ARG A 91 18.37 5.08 -27.77
CA ARG A 91 19.17 5.18 -26.55
C ARG A 91 18.29 5.88 -25.53
N LYS A 92 17.89 5.18 -24.47
CA LYS A 92 17.12 5.79 -23.38
C LYS A 92 18.01 6.85 -22.76
N CYS A 93 17.67 8.13 -22.93
CA CYS A 93 18.36 9.21 -22.25
C CYS A 93 18.30 8.96 -20.73
N PRO A 94 19.40 9.19 -20.00
CA PRO A 94 19.40 9.06 -18.55
C PRO A 94 18.32 9.98 -17.96
N PRO A 95 17.61 9.55 -16.89
CA PRO A 95 16.58 10.37 -16.28
C PRO A 95 17.18 11.64 -15.68
N LYS A 96 16.47 12.76 -15.80
CA LYS A 96 16.92 14.06 -15.29
C LYS A 96 17.08 14.01 -13.76
N PRO A 97 18.18 14.56 -13.18
CA PRO A 97 18.32 14.70 -11.73
C PRO A 97 17.09 15.37 -11.11
N GLY A 98 16.63 14.86 -9.96
CA GLY A 98 15.41 15.33 -9.28
C GLY A 98 14.08 14.76 -9.81
N SER A 99 14.10 14.06 -10.95
CA SER A 99 12.92 13.32 -11.43
C SER A 99 12.64 12.08 -10.58
N GLN A 100 11.37 11.65 -10.52
CA GLN A 100 11.00 10.42 -9.79
C GLN A 100 11.72 9.18 -10.37
N SER A 101 11.94 9.15 -11.68
CA SER A 101 12.68 8.06 -12.35
C SER A 101 14.15 8.05 -11.94
N TYR A 102 14.78 9.21 -11.82
CA TYR A 102 16.15 9.32 -11.31
C TYR A 102 16.23 8.84 -9.85
N SER A 103 15.34 9.34 -8.97
CA SER A 103 15.27 8.89 -7.58
C SER A 103 15.06 7.37 -7.46
N GLN A 104 14.23 6.79 -8.32
CA GLN A 104 14.03 5.34 -8.34
C GLN A 104 15.29 4.60 -8.80
N GLN A 105 15.95 5.08 -9.87
CA GLN A 105 17.18 4.48 -10.40
C GLN A 105 18.31 4.48 -9.36
N ILE A 106 18.56 5.60 -8.67
CA ILE A 106 19.64 5.65 -7.66
C ILE A 106 19.35 4.74 -6.47
N LYS A 107 18.08 4.64 -6.03
CA LYS A 107 17.67 3.71 -4.97
C LYS A 107 17.85 2.27 -5.42
N ASP A 108 17.37 1.90 -6.60
CA ASP A 108 17.48 0.53 -7.12
C ASP A 108 18.94 0.13 -7.30
N SER A 109 19.78 1.03 -7.81
CA SER A 109 21.22 0.79 -7.96
C SER A 109 21.93 0.63 -6.61
N ALA A 110 21.60 1.46 -5.61
CA ALA A 110 22.22 1.40 -4.29
C ALA A 110 21.74 0.20 -3.46
N PHE A 111 20.46 -0.17 -3.57
CA PHE A 111 19.92 -1.31 -2.85
C PHE A 111 20.23 -2.66 -3.53
N ALA A 112 20.52 -2.67 -4.83
CA ALA A 112 21.00 -3.89 -5.50
C ALA A 112 22.38 -4.35 -5.00
N THR A 113 23.22 -3.43 -4.50
CA THR A 113 24.57 -3.75 -4.01
C THR A 113 24.62 -4.04 -2.51
N THR A 114 23.67 -3.55 -1.73
CA THR A 114 23.64 -3.74 -0.27
C THR A 114 22.79 -4.93 0.15
N LYS A 115 23.30 -5.73 1.09
CA LYS A 115 22.53 -6.82 1.72
C LYS A 115 21.59 -6.32 2.83
N PHE A 116 21.73 -5.07 3.25
CA PHE A 116 21.08 -4.50 4.44
C PHE A 116 19.99 -3.48 4.07
N GLU A 117 19.33 -3.63 2.92
CA GLU A 117 18.26 -2.72 2.47
C GLU A 117 17.18 -2.52 3.54
N SER A 118 16.73 -3.60 4.17
CA SER A 118 15.68 -3.55 5.20
C SER A 118 16.09 -2.71 6.40
N ASP A 119 17.34 -2.85 6.85
CA ASP A 119 17.86 -2.13 8.02
C ASP A 119 18.05 -0.65 7.71
N TRP A 120 18.57 -0.32 6.52
CA TRP A 120 18.66 1.07 6.04
C TRP A 120 17.28 1.73 5.97
N ARG A 121 16.28 1.04 5.40
CA ARG A 121 14.90 1.57 5.34
C ARG A 121 14.30 1.75 6.73
N LYS A 122 14.62 0.87 7.68
CA LYS A 122 14.17 0.96 9.07
C LYS A 122 14.80 2.17 9.78
N LEU A 123 16.11 2.35 9.66
CA LEU A 123 16.85 3.50 10.19
C LEU A 123 16.30 4.82 9.64
N ILE A 124 16.20 4.96 8.32
CA ILE A 124 15.73 6.19 7.67
C ILE A 124 14.32 6.55 8.14
N ARG A 125 13.39 5.57 8.19
CA ARG A 125 12.05 5.82 8.71
C ARG A 125 12.06 6.18 10.20
N SER A 126 12.90 5.54 11.00
CA SER A 126 12.99 5.82 12.43
C SER A 126 13.48 7.24 12.71
N VAL A 127 14.51 7.71 12.01
CA VAL A 127 14.98 9.11 12.09
C VAL A 127 13.88 10.08 11.65
N PHE A 128 13.18 9.79 10.56
CA PHE A 128 12.06 10.62 10.10
C PHE A 128 10.91 10.71 11.12
N LEU A 129 10.51 9.58 11.71
CA LEU A 129 9.39 9.50 12.65
C LEU A 129 9.72 10.09 14.02
N SER A 130 10.89 9.76 14.58
CA SER A 130 11.34 10.30 15.87
C SER A 130 11.36 11.83 15.90
N LYS A 131 11.76 12.47 14.78
CA LYS A 131 11.84 13.93 14.69
C LYS A 131 10.49 14.59 14.46
N THR A 132 9.53 13.90 13.85
CA THR A 132 8.16 14.41 13.66
C THR A 132 7.25 14.11 14.84
N GLY A 133 7.66 13.23 15.75
CA GLY A 133 6.83 12.73 16.85
C GLY A 133 5.68 11.81 16.38
N MET A 134 5.65 11.43 15.10
CA MET A 134 4.57 10.61 14.55
C MET A 134 4.88 9.11 14.71
N PRO A 135 3.89 8.27 15.05
CA PRO A 135 4.12 6.84 15.26
C PRO A 135 4.33 6.06 13.96
N ASN A 136 3.80 6.55 12.84
CA ASN A 136 3.90 5.91 11.53
C ASN A 136 3.89 6.94 10.40
N VAL A 137 4.53 6.63 9.27
CA VAL A 137 4.59 7.52 8.09
C VAL A 137 3.21 7.74 7.47
N ASN A 138 2.26 6.85 7.73
CA ASN A 138 0.88 6.94 7.28
C ASN A 138 -0.08 7.55 8.32
N SER A 139 0.45 8.02 9.46
CA SER A 139 -0.33 8.52 10.60
C SER A 139 -0.04 10.00 10.89
N PHE A 140 -0.16 10.86 9.87
CA PHE A 140 0.13 12.30 9.95
C PHE A 140 -1.13 13.18 10.09
N GLN A 141 -2.26 12.61 10.50
CA GLN A 141 -3.53 13.33 10.64
C GLN A 141 -3.46 14.42 11.71
N THR A 142 -2.74 14.16 12.81
CA THR A 142 -2.54 15.08 13.94
C THR A 142 -1.29 15.96 13.78
N TYR A 143 -0.54 15.79 12.69
CA TYR A 143 0.68 16.56 12.47
C TYR A 143 0.36 18.03 12.14
N SER A 144 1.04 18.95 12.81
CA SER A 144 0.97 20.38 12.54
C SER A 144 2.18 20.81 11.69
N PRO A 145 2.03 20.98 10.36
CA PRO A 145 3.10 21.48 9.51
C PRO A 145 3.41 22.95 9.80
N VAL A 146 4.54 23.45 9.30
CA VAL A 146 4.80 24.89 9.32
C VAL A 146 3.75 25.62 8.49
N GLU A 147 3.33 26.80 8.95
CA GLU A 147 2.34 27.62 8.28
C GLU A 147 2.86 28.15 6.93
N ASP A 148 1.97 28.22 5.94
CA ASP A 148 2.29 28.70 4.59
C ASP A 148 2.97 30.09 4.57
N PRO A 149 2.54 31.11 5.34
CA PRO A 149 3.20 32.42 5.35
C PRO A 149 4.67 32.36 5.80
N ILE A 150 4.98 31.51 6.78
CA ILE A 150 6.35 31.36 7.31
C ILE A 150 7.24 30.70 6.26
N ALA A 151 6.80 29.57 5.71
CA ALA A 151 7.54 28.86 4.66
C ALA A 151 7.74 29.74 3.41
N ASN A 152 6.71 30.51 3.02
CA ASN A 152 6.78 31.43 1.88
C ASN A 152 7.67 32.65 2.14
N ALA A 153 7.70 33.17 3.37
CA ALA A 153 8.61 34.24 3.75
C ALA A 153 10.07 33.76 3.68
N TYR A 154 10.34 32.54 4.16
CA TYR A 154 11.67 31.92 4.06
C TYR A 154 12.11 31.69 2.61
N GLU A 155 11.20 31.19 1.76
CA GLU A 155 11.47 30.99 0.33
C GLU A 155 11.91 32.30 -0.35
N LYS A 156 11.37 33.44 0.10
CA LYS A 156 11.69 34.79 -0.40
C LYS A 156 12.85 35.47 0.36
N CYS A 157 13.58 34.74 1.21
CA CYS A 157 14.65 35.29 2.08
C CYS A 157 14.20 36.43 3.00
N ARG A 158 12.92 36.46 3.41
CA ARG A 158 12.34 37.51 4.28
C ARG A 158 11.98 37.05 5.67
N GLY A 159 12.04 35.75 5.94
CA GLY A 159 11.70 35.15 7.23
C GLY A 159 12.80 34.25 7.77
N PRO A 160 12.70 33.82 9.04
CA PRO A 160 13.64 32.88 9.65
C PRO A 160 13.58 31.52 8.95
N GLY A 161 14.69 30.79 8.98
CA GLY A 161 14.76 29.42 8.49
C GLY A 161 14.19 28.39 9.46
N PRO A 162 14.23 27.09 9.09
CA PRO A 162 13.80 26.01 9.95
C PRO A 162 14.80 25.79 11.10
N GLU A 163 14.72 26.64 12.12
CA GLU A 163 15.59 26.69 13.30
C GLU A 163 14.79 26.62 14.60
N GLY A 164 15.49 26.35 15.71
CA GLY A 164 14.91 26.28 17.06
C GLY A 164 13.74 25.30 17.14
N MET A 165 12.57 25.79 17.56
CA MET A 165 11.35 24.98 17.69
C MET A 165 10.78 24.48 16.35
N THR A 166 11.08 25.19 15.25
CA THR A 166 10.55 24.85 13.90
C THR A 166 11.47 23.93 13.12
N GLN A 167 12.65 23.61 13.65
CA GLN A 167 13.68 22.85 12.95
C GLN A 167 13.23 21.44 12.55
N ASN A 168 12.18 20.91 13.17
CA ASN A 168 11.64 19.59 12.87
C ASN A 168 10.30 19.61 12.12
N LEU A 169 9.80 20.81 11.78
CA LEU A 169 8.54 20.98 11.08
C LEU A 169 8.75 20.94 9.57
N TYR A 170 7.92 20.17 8.87
CA TYR A 170 7.85 20.14 7.42
C TYR A 170 6.73 21.06 6.92
N PHE A 171 6.93 21.59 5.72
CA PHE A 171 5.92 22.35 4.99
C PHE A 171 5.11 21.41 4.09
N PHE A 172 3.78 21.44 4.17
CA PHE A 172 2.87 20.59 3.39
C PHE A 172 1.95 21.34 2.41
N GLY A 173 2.13 22.67 2.29
CA GLY A 173 1.37 23.53 1.38
C GLY A 173 1.71 23.31 -0.10
N GLU A 174 1.35 24.28 -0.93
CA GLU A 174 1.64 24.23 -2.36
C GLU A 174 3.16 24.28 -2.64
N GLY A 175 3.64 23.52 -3.61
CA GLY A 175 5.07 23.48 -3.93
C GLY A 175 5.95 22.77 -2.89
N TRP A 176 5.38 22.14 -1.86
CA TRP A 176 6.12 21.52 -0.75
C TRP A 176 7.32 20.65 -1.17
N LYS A 177 7.21 19.92 -2.28
CA LYS A 177 8.26 19.01 -2.75
C LYS A 177 9.58 19.74 -3.05
N ASN A 178 9.48 20.97 -3.57
CA ASN A 178 10.63 21.74 -4.04
C ASN A 178 10.95 22.94 -3.13
N SER A 179 10.16 23.17 -2.08
CA SER A 179 10.37 24.27 -1.15
C SER A 179 11.76 24.20 -0.51
N ARG A 180 12.43 25.35 -0.44
CA ARG A 180 13.70 25.53 0.25
C ARG A 180 13.61 25.09 1.71
N TRP A 181 12.50 25.38 2.39
CA TRP A 181 12.24 24.95 3.76
C TRP A 181 12.44 23.44 3.94
N ASN A 182 11.74 22.64 3.13
CA ASN A 182 11.82 21.18 3.22
C ASN A 182 13.19 20.65 2.80
N ARG A 183 13.86 21.29 1.85
CA ARG A 183 15.23 20.90 1.45
C ARG A 183 16.20 21.01 2.61
N ASP A 184 16.15 22.10 3.37
CA ASP A 184 17.07 22.33 4.48
C ASP A 184 16.76 21.43 5.68
N VAL A 185 15.47 21.18 5.97
CA VAL A 185 15.07 20.18 6.97
C VAL A 185 15.57 18.78 6.56
N LEU A 186 15.38 18.38 5.30
CA LEU A 186 15.82 17.08 4.80
C LEU A 186 17.34 16.93 4.79
N ALA A 187 18.09 17.97 4.44
CA ALA A 187 19.55 17.96 4.48
C ALA A 187 20.08 17.65 5.89
N ARG A 188 19.49 18.27 6.92
CA ARG A 188 19.81 17.95 8.32
C ARG A 188 19.47 16.50 8.68
N ARG A 189 18.35 15.98 8.19
CA ARG A 189 17.97 14.57 8.40
C ARG A 189 18.92 13.58 7.74
N VAL A 190 19.47 13.91 6.57
CA VAL A 190 20.50 13.08 5.93
C VAL A 190 21.70 12.93 6.86
N SER A 191 22.22 14.03 7.41
CA SER A 191 23.33 14.00 8.37
C SER A 191 23.00 13.17 9.62
N GLU A 192 21.78 13.27 10.14
CA GLU A 192 21.33 12.47 11.29
C GLU A 192 21.26 10.97 10.97
N VAL A 193 20.79 10.59 9.76
CA VAL A 193 20.78 9.18 9.33
C VAL A 193 22.20 8.63 9.25
N VAL A 194 23.14 9.39 8.67
CA VAL A 194 24.55 9.00 8.58
C VAL A 194 25.13 8.79 9.99
N ALA A 195 24.90 9.74 10.91
CA ALA A 195 25.38 9.65 12.28
C ALA A 195 24.77 8.48 13.09
N GLN A 196 23.54 8.05 12.75
CA GLN A 196 22.88 6.94 13.43
C GLN A 196 23.17 5.55 12.84
N GLN A 197 23.94 5.46 11.74
CA GLN A 197 24.27 4.16 11.14
C GLN A 197 24.93 3.20 12.14
N GLU A 198 25.92 3.68 12.89
CA GLU A 198 26.66 2.89 13.87
C GLU A 198 25.77 2.40 15.01
N ASN A 199 24.86 3.25 15.49
CA ASN A 199 23.89 2.91 16.54
C ASN A 199 22.93 1.79 16.10
N TYR A 200 22.61 1.72 14.80
CA TYR A 200 21.80 0.64 14.23
C TYR A 200 22.61 -0.58 13.82
N ARG A 201 23.94 -0.56 14.03
CA ARG A 201 24.88 -1.64 13.70
C ARG A 201 24.76 -2.12 12.25
N ILE A 202 24.49 -1.21 11.32
CA ILE A 202 24.39 -1.54 9.89
C ILE A 202 25.80 -1.63 9.32
N PRO A 203 26.30 -2.83 8.96
CA PRO A 203 27.68 -2.99 8.55
C PRO A 203 27.89 -2.52 7.10
N GLY A 204 29.13 -2.16 6.78
CA GLY A 204 29.55 -1.73 5.45
C GLY A 204 29.53 -0.20 5.26
N PRO A 205 29.83 0.26 4.04
CA PRO A 205 29.90 1.69 3.74
C PRO A 205 28.53 2.35 3.89
N CYS A 206 28.55 3.63 4.28
CA CYS A 206 27.34 4.45 4.35
C CYS A 206 26.69 4.59 2.96
N LEU A 207 25.36 4.67 2.92
CA LEU A 207 24.67 5.03 1.67
C LEU A 207 25.04 6.45 1.24
N ALA A 208 25.11 6.68 -0.06
CA ALA A 208 25.28 8.02 -0.59
C ALA A 208 24.14 8.96 -0.13
N ASN A 209 24.49 10.22 0.14
CA ASN A 209 23.56 11.21 0.70
C ASN A 209 22.31 11.42 -0.17
N ASP A 210 22.45 11.33 -1.50
CA ASP A 210 21.35 11.46 -2.45
C ASP A 210 20.36 10.28 -2.38
N VAL A 211 20.84 9.06 -2.11
CA VAL A 211 20.01 7.88 -1.88
C VAL A 211 19.21 8.02 -0.58
N ILE A 212 19.87 8.47 0.50
CA ILE A 212 19.21 8.73 1.79
C ILE A 212 18.15 9.83 1.60
N LEU A 213 18.50 10.93 0.93
CA LEU A 213 17.60 12.03 0.62
C LEU A 213 16.38 11.56 -0.18
N ALA A 214 16.57 10.74 -1.21
CA ALA A 214 15.48 10.18 -2.00
C ALA A 214 14.53 9.31 -1.16
N CYS A 215 15.07 8.54 -0.20
CA CYS A 215 14.26 7.74 0.72
C CYS A 215 13.49 8.62 1.71
N LEU A 216 14.09 9.69 2.23
CA LEU A 216 13.41 10.66 3.09
C LEU A 216 12.32 11.43 2.33
N GLN A 217 12.55 11.78 1.06
CA GLN A 217 11.54 12.38 0.19
C GLN A 217 10.34 11.44 -0.04
N ASP A 218 10.56 10.12 -0.17
CA ASP A 218 9.47 9.15 -0.22
C ASP A 218 8.67 9.11 1.09
N CYS A 219 9.34 9.24 2.24
CA CYS A 219 8.67 9.33 3.55
C CYS A 219 7.86 10.62 3.66
N LEU A 220 8.44 11.75 3.27
CA LEU A 220 7.77 13.05 3.26
C LEU A 220 6.54 13.05 2.35
N LYS A 221 6.63 12.43 1.17
CA LYS A 221 5.51 12.26 0.24
C LYS A 221 4.38 11.45 0.86
N GLN A 222 4.70 10.36 1.57
CA GLN A 222 3.71 9.53 2.25
C GLN A 222 3.06 10.28 3.42
N ALA A 223 3.86 10.98 4.22
CA ALA A 223 3.41 11.81 5.33
C ALA A 223 2.45 12.91 4.86
N GLN A 224 2.80 13.63 3.80
CA GLN A 224 1.95 14.66 3.21
C GLN A 224 0.65 14.08 2.65
N ALA A 225 0.72 12.92 1.98
CA ALA A 225 -0.46 12.25 1.46
C ALA A 225 -1.39 11.80 2.59
N SER A 226 -0.83 11.30 3.70
CA SER A 226 -1.56 10.96 4.92
C SER A 226 -2.21 12.18 5.54
N TRP A 227 -1.46 13.26 5.74
CA TRP A 227 -1.99 14.53 6.28
C TRP A 227 -3.15 15.08 5.44
N LYS A 228 -3.04 15.04 4.10
CA LYS A 228 -4.11 15.48 3.18
C LYS A 228 -5.36 14.59 3.14
N ARG A 229 -5.35 13.42 3.78
CA ARG A 229 -6.54 12.55 3.80
C ARG A 229 -7.66 13.12 4.65
N ASP A 230 -7.30 13.72 5.79
CA ASP A 230 -8.26 14.19 6.79
C ASP A 230 -8.57 15.69 6.65
N LYS A 231 -7.92 16.38 5.70
CA LYS A 231 -8.25 17.78 5.42
C LYS A 231 -9.56 17.88 4.64
N PRO A 232 -10.44 18.83 5.02
CA PRO A 232 -11.58 19.23 4.22
C PRO A 232 -11.19 19.51 2.77
N ARG A 233 -12.02 19.05 1.84
CA ARG A 233 -11.88 19.33 0.41
C ARG A 233 -13.10 20.10 -0.06
N ILE A 234 -12.99 20.72 -1.23
CA ILE A 234 -14.17 21.22 -1.92
C ILE A 234 -15.04 20.00 -2.24
N HIS A 235 -16.29 20.03 -1.79
CA HIS A 235 -17.27 18.97 -1.99
C HIS A 235 -17.53 18.77 -3.48
N PHE A 236 -18.05 17.60 -3.89
CA PHE A 236 -18.25 17.30 -5.32
C PHE A 236 -19.18 18.30 -6.04
N SER A 237 -20.06 18.97 -5.30
CA SER A 237 -20.93 20.02 -5.82
C SER A 237 -20.18 21.31 -6.19
N GLY A 238 -18.95 21.49 -5.70
CA GLY A 238 -18.17 22.73 -5.89
C GLY A 238 -18.61 23.90 -5.01
N GLU A 239 -19.80 23.84 -4.42
CA GLU A 239 -20.43 24.97 -3.71
C GLU A 239 -19.99 25.12 -2.24
N ARG A 240 -19.50 24.03 -1.62
CA ARG A 240 -19.11 24.03 -0.21
C ARG A 240 -17.86 23.23 0.05
N TYR A 241 -17.20 23.50 1.16
CA TYR A 241 -16.19 22.60 1.72
C TYR A 241 -16.84 21.44 2.47
N GLU A 242 -16.18 20.29 2.46
CA GLU A 242 -16.49 19.16 3.34
C GLU A 242 -16.38 19.61 4.81
N THR A 243 -17.24 19.11 5.69
CA THR A 243 -17.05 19.31 7.13
C THR A 243 -15.89 18.43 7.63
N PRO A 244 -15.29 18.73 8.81
CA PRO A 244 -14.28 17.86 9.41
C PRO A 244 -14.74 16.40 9.58
N GLU A 245 -16.01 16.18 9.93
CA GLU A 245 -16.62 14.86 10.09
C GLU A 245 -16.72 14.11 8.75
N GLU A 246 -17.12 14.80 7.68
CA GLU A 246 -17.17 14.25 6.32
C GLU A 246 -15.76 13.85 5.84
N ALA A 247 -14.77 14.71 6.06
CA ALA A 247 -13.37 14.45 5.71
C ALA A 247 -12.83 13.22 6.47
N GLN A 248 -13.15 13.11 7.76
CA GLN A 248 -12.76 11.96 8.59
C GLN A 248 -13.46 10.67 8.13
N ALA A 249 -14.76 10.71 7.86
CA ALA A 249 -15.51 9.57 7.34
C ALA A 249 -14.93 9.09 6.01
N ARG A 250 -14.64 10.01 5.08
CA ARG A 250 -13.98 9.73 3.80
C ARG A 250 -12.61 9.06 4.00
N ALA A 251 -11.80 9.57 4.93
CA ALA A 251 -10.49 8.99 5.24
C ALA A 251 -10.61 7.55 5.77
N ARG A 252 -11.55 7.28 6.69
CA ARG A 252 -11.84 5.93 7.21
C ARG A 252 -12.25 4.96 6.10
N THR A 253 -13.17 5.37 5.22
CA THR A 253 -13.59 4.55 4.07
C THR A 253 -12.41 4.24 3.15
N GLN A 254 -11.59 5.25 2.80
CA GLN A 254 -10.41 5.05 1.97
C GLN A 254 -9.39 4.11 2.62
N GLU A 255 -9.24 4.17 3.94
CA GLU A 255 -8.36 3.28 4.67
C GLU A 255 -8.88 1.84 4.69
N GLY A 256 -10.19 1.65 4.88
CA GLY A 256 -10.84 0.34 4.74
C GLY A 256 -10.60 -0.29 3.36
N VAL A 257 -10.85 0.48 2.29
CA VAL A 257 -10.62 0.03 0.90
C VAL A 257 -9.14 -0.28 0.65
N ARG A 258 -8.23 0.56 1.13
CA ARG A 258 -6.78 0.35 0.99
C ARG A 258 -6.33 -0.90 1.73
N SER A 259 -6.76 -1.06 2.99
CA SER A 259 -6.42 -2.21 3.83
C SER A 259 -6.90 -3.51 3.19
N SER A 260 -8.15 -3.56 2.73
CA SER A 260 -8.69 -4.70 1.98
C SER A 260 -7.88 -4.98 0.71
N SER A 261 -7.57 -3.95 -0.08
CA SER A 261 -6.75 -4.09 -1.30
C SER A 261 -5.36 -4.65 -1.02
N VAL A 262 -4.69 -4.18 0.04
CA VAL A 262 -3.36 -4.66 0.46
C VAL A 262 -3.43 -6.12 0.89
N ARG A 263 -4.42 -6.53 1.69
CA ARG A 263 -4.62 -7.93 2.08
C ARG A 263 -4.82 -8.82 0.87
N VAL A 264 -5.70 -8.41 -0.06
CA VAL A 264 -5.98 -9.15 -1.29
C VAL A 264 -4.71 -9.30 -2.14
N TYR A 265 -3.92 -8.24 -2.29
CA TYR A 265 -2.64 -8.30 -3.00
C TYR A 265 -1.63 -9.23 -2.31
N ALA A 266 -1.49 -9.15 -0.99
CA ALA A 266 -0.60 -10.00 -0.22
C ALA A 266 -0.97 -11.49 -0.36
N ARG A 267 -2.25 -11.84 -0.22
CA ARG A 267 -2.75 -13.21 -0.44
C ARG A 267 -2.41 -13.72 -1.85
N LYS A 268 -2.64 -12.90 -2.88
CA LYS A 268 -2.28 -13.24 -4.27
C LYS A 268 -0.79 -13.44 -4.46
N ALA A 269 0.04 -12.60 -3.84
CA ALA A 269 1.50 -12.71 -3.91
C ALA A 269 2.00 -14.00 -3.24
N THR A 270 1.46 -14.34 -2.06
CA THR A 270 1.74 -15.62 -1.39
C THR A 270 1.31 -16.79 -2.26
N LYS A 271 0.09 -16.77 -2.80
CA LYS A 271 -0.43 -17.84 -3.67
C LYS A 271 0.42 -18.02 -4.94
N TYR A 272 0.84 -16.92 -5.57
CA TYR A 272 1.76 -16.94 -6.71
C TYR A 272 3.07 -17.65 -6.35
N LYS A 273 3.70 -17.25 -5.24
CA LYS A 273 4.95 -17.83 -4.78
C LYS A 273 4.80 -19.32 -4.46
N THR A 274 3.81 -19.69 -3.66
CA THR A 274 3.53 -21.08 -3.29
C THR A 274 3.34 -21.97 -4.52
N ARG A 275 2.62 -21.49 -5.55
CA ARG A 275 2.44 -22.23 -6.80
C ARG A 275 3.75 -22.44 -7.55
N LEU A 276 4.59 -21.41 -7.66
CA LEU A 276 5.90 -21.54 -8.30
C LEU A 276 6.80 -22.51 -7.55
N ASP A 277 6.92 -22.36 -6.23
CA ASP A 277 7.74 -23.24 -5.40
C ASP A 277 7.29 -24.70 -5.51
N ALA A 278 5.97 -24.95 -5.52
CA ALA A 278 5.42 -26.29 -5.70
C ALA A 278 5.67 -26.86 -7.09
N LEU A 279 5.53 -26.07 -8.15
CA LEU A 279 5.80 -26.51 -9.52
C LEU A 279 7.28 -26.81 -9.73
N ASP A 280 8.17 -25.99 -9.18
CA ASP A 280 9.61 -26.22 -9.21
C ASP A 280 9.98 -27.52 -8.50
N GLU A 281 9.32 -27.84 -7.37
CA GLU A 281 9.53 -29.10 -6.66
C GLU A 281 8.97 -30.31 -7.43
N LEU A 282 7.76 -30.21 -7.99
CA LEU A 282 7.18 -31.28 -8.81
C LEU A 282 8.07 -31.61 -10.00
N LEU A 283 8.65 -30.60 -10.67
CA LEU A 283 9.49 -30.80 -11.85
C LEU A 283 10.85 -31.46 -11.55
N LYS A 284 11.32 -31.45 -10.29
CA LYS A 284 12.54 -32.16 -9.87
C LYS A 284 12.36 -33.68 -9.83
N ASP A 285 11.13 -34.17 -9.70
CA ASP A 285 10.85 -35.61 -9.65
C ASP A 285 11.17 -36.25 -11.01
N SER A 286 12.20 -37.12 -11.04
CA SER A 286 12.64 -37.83 -12.23
C SER A 286 11.71 -38.97 -12.63
N THR A 287 10.82 -39.40 -11.73
CA THR A 287 9.87 -40.51 -11.97
C THR A 287 8.62 -40.07 -12.74
N LEU A 288 8.44 -38.76 -12.96
CA LEU A 288 7.31 -38.24 -13.72
C LEU A 288 7.31 -38.73 -15.17
N THR A 289 6.14 -39.21 -15.61
CA THR A 289 5.91 -39.49 -17.03
C THR A 289 6.09 -38.23 -17.88
N THR A 290 6.50 -38.41 -19.14
CA THR A 290 6.69 -37.30 -20.10
C THR A 290 5.47 -36.40 -20.21
N PHE A 291 4.27 -36.98 -20.18
CA PHE A 291 3.01 -36.23 -20.21
C PHE A 291 2.81 -35.36 -18.96
N THR A 292 3.00 -35.94 -17.77
CA THR A 292 2.85 -35.21 -16.50
C THR A 292 3.89 -34.09 -16.37
N ARG A 293 5.13 -34.34 -16.79
CA ARG A 293 6.18 -33.31 -16.85
C ARG A 293 5.75 -32.12 -17.71
N ARG A 294 5.31 -32.37 -18.96
CA ARG A 294 4.80 -31.32 -19.86
C ARG A 294 3.62 -30.56 -19.28
N LYS A 295 2.70 -31.24 -18.58
CA LYS A 295 1.57 -30.60 -17.89
C LYS A 295 2.07 -29.57 -16.85
N TRP A 296 3.05 -29.94 -16.03
CA TRP A 296 3.59 -29.04 -15.00
C TRP A 296 4.44 -27.91 -15.58
N GLU A 297 5.19 -28.16 -16.65
CA GLU A 297 5.87 -27.10 -17.42
C GLU A 297 4.87 -26.08 -17.95
N PHE A 298 3.79 -26.56 -18.58
CA PHE A 298 2.72 -25.68 -19.07
C PHE A 298 2.03 -24.90 -17.95
N ALA A 299 1.79 -25.54 -16.79
CA ALA A 299 1.25 -24.87 -15.62
C ALA A 299 2.19 -23.77 -15.09
N ARG A 300 3.50 -24.02 -15.10
CA ARG A 300 4.55 -23.06 -14.71
C ARG A 300 4.54 -21.84 -15.61
N ASP A 301 4.49 -22.04 -16.92
CA ASP A 301 4.38 -20.95 -17.90
C ASP A 301 3.12 -20.12 -17.69
N ILE A 302 1.99 -20.78 -17.45
CA ILE A 302 0.73 -20.11 -17.12
C ILE A 302 0.86 -19.27 -15.85
N VAL A 303 1.39 -19.83 -14.76
CA VAL A 303 1.56 -19.11 -13.48
C VAL A 303 2.47 -17.90 -13.66
N HIS A 304 3.61 -18.08 -14.34
CA HIS A 304 4.58 -17.01 -14.61
C HIS A 304 3.96 -15.87 -15.45
N ASN A 305 3.26 -16.22 -16.54
CA ASN A 305 2.60 -15.23 -17.40
C ASN A 305 1.47 -14.48 -16.70
N LEU A 306 0.75 -15.15 -15.80
CA LEU A 306 -0.30 -14.53 -15.00
C LEU A 306 0.24 -13.58 -13.93
N GLY A 307 1.43 -13.84 -13.41
CA GLY A 307 2.03 -13.09 -12.31
C GLY A 307 1.14 -13.07 -11.05
N LYS A 308 1.42 -12.12 -10.16
CA LYS A 308 0.68 -11.95 -8.90
C LYS A 308 -0.77 -11.53 -9.14
N ASP A 309 -1.00 -10.56 -10.04
CA ASP A 309 -2.34 -10.00 -10.28
C ASP A 309 -3.32 -11.01 -10.85
N GLY A 310 -2.81 -11.99 -11.59
CA GLY A 310 -3.58 -13.07 -12.11
C GLY A 310 -4.12 -14.01 -11.03
N GLN A 311 -3.42 -14.23 -9.92
CA GLN A 311 -3.86 -15.23 -8.95
C GLN A 311 -5.28 -14.94 -8.45
N SER A 312 -6.06 -15.98 -8.18
CA SER A 312 -7.40 -15.80 -7.62
C SER A 312 -7.28 -15.18 -6.24
N SER A 313 -8.14 -14.21 -5.93
CA SER A 313 -8.32 -13.75 -4.56
C SER A 313 -9.37 -14.65 -3.92
N GLU A 314 -8.98 -15.34 -2.87
CA GLU A 314 -9.89 -15.88 -1.89
C GLU A 314 -10.26 -14.71 -0.97
N ASP A 315 -11.49 -14.22 -1.13
CA ASP A 315 -12.00 -13.04 -0.44
C ASP A 315 -12.91 -13.50 0.70
N THR A 316 -12.32 -13.79 1.86
CA THR A 316 -13.01 -13.53 3.12
C THR A 316 -12.64 -12.13 3.52
N ASP A 317 -13.56 -11.20 3.30
CA ASP A 317 -13.45 -9.82 3.76
C ASP A 317 -13.86 -9.68 5.24
N ARG A 318 -14.12 -10.79 5.92
CA ARG A 318 -14.39 -10.80 7.35
C ARG A 318 -13.47 -11.81 8.02
N ASP A 319 -12.78 -11.36 9.06
CA ASP A 319 -12.13 -12.21 10.07
C ASP A 319 -13.18 -12.98 10.91
N ASP A 320 -14.36 -13.16 10.34
CA ASP A 320 -15.53 -13.80 10.91
C ASP A 320 -15.45 -15.24 10.41
N ASP A 321 -14.91 -16.11 11.27
CA ASP A 321 -14.67 -17.51 10.95
C ASP A 321 -15.94 -18.27 10.57
N GLU A 322 -17.12 -17.68 10.84
CA GLU A 322 -18.43 -18.21 10.51
C GLU A 322 -18.85 -18.00 9.05
N LEU A 323 -18.23 -17.07 8.32
CA LEU A 323 -18.66 -16.75 6.96
C LEU A 323 -17.92 -17.56 5.88
N PRO A 324 -18.64 -18.02 4.83
CA PRO A 324 -18.05 -18.83 3.78
C PRO A 324 -17.02 -18.03 2.97
N LEU A 325 -15.98 -18.73 2.51
CA LEU A 325 -14.92 -18.15 1.71
C LEU A 325 -15.42 -17.81 0.31
N VAL A 326 -15.57 -16.52 0.02
CA VAL A 326 -16.01 -16.07 -1.30
C VAL A 326 -14.82 -16.01 -2.23
N THR A 327 -14.75 -16.94 -3.17
CA THR A 327 -13.65 -16.96 -4.15
C THR A 327 -14.04 -16.19 -5.40
N THR A 328 -13.24 -15.18 -5.77
CA THR A 328 -13.41 -14.47 -7.04
C THR A 328 -12.44 -15.03 -8.06
N VAL A 329 -12.97 -15.79 -9.03
CA VAL A 329 -12.20 -16.26 -10.18
C VAL A 329 -12.17 -15.14 -11.22
N PRO A 330 -10.99 -14.74 -11.75
CA PRO A 330 -10.94 -13.75 -12.80
C PRO A 330 -11.71 -14.22 -14.04
N TYR A 331 -12.70 -13.45 -14.47
CA TYR A 331 -13.62 -13.80 -15.56
C TYR A 331 -12.91 -14.06 -16.90
N TYR A 332 -11.73 -13.47 -17.09
CA TYR A 332 -10.99 -13.59 -18.34
C TYR A 332 -10.36 -14.95 -18.62
N ARG A 333 -10.36 -15.86 -17.64
CA ARG A 333 -9.71 -17.15 -17.75
C ARG A 333 -10.69 -18.21 -18.24
N ARG A 334 -10.26 -19.04 -19.19
CA ARG A 334 -11.00 -20.27 -19.48
C ARG A 334 -11.03 -21.19 -18.26
N ARG A 335 -12.11 -21.96 -18.16
CA ARG A 335 -12.33 -22.95 -17.10
C ARG A 335 -11.15 -23.90 -16.93
N ILE A 336 -10.53 -24.34 -18.03
CA ILE A 336 -9.37 -25.24 -18.03
C ILE A 336 -8.17 -24.69 -17.26
N VAL A 337 -7.91 -23.37 -17.36
CA VAL A 337 -6.83 -22.73 -16.59
C VAL A 337 -7.16 -22.71 -15.10
N GLY A 338 -8.44 -22.51 -14.76
CA GLY A 338 -8.91 -22.57 -13.38
C GLY A 338 -8.71 -23.96 -12.77
N GLU A 339 -9.07 -25.01 -13.49
CA GLU A 339 -8.93 -26.41 -13.06
C GLU A 339 -7.46 -26.81 -12.90
N LEU A 340 -6.61 -26.45 -13.87
CA LEU A 340 -5.16 -26.69 -13.77
C LEU A 340 -4.56 -26.01 -12.54
N LEU A 341 -4.91 -24.75 -12.27
CA LEU A 341 -4.41 -24.01 -11.10
C LEU A 341 -4.94 -24.56 -9.78
N GLN A 342 -6.15 -25.14 -9.75
CA GLN A 342 -6.66 -25.85 -8.57
C GLN A 342 -5.88 -27.15 -8.34
N GLU A 343 -5.49 -27.84 -9.41
CA GLU A 343 -4.63 -29.01 -9.31
C GLU A 343 -3.26 -28.67 -8.72
N VAL A 344 -2.65 -27.56 -9.17
CA VAL A 344 -1.40 -27.04 -8.57
C VAL A 344 -1.58 -26.71 -7.10
N ASP A 345 -2.70 -26.09 -6.70
CA ASP A 345 -2.97 -25.79 -5.28
C ASP A 345 -3.05 -27.07 -4.43
N ARG A 346 -3.68 -28.14 -4.94
CA ARG A 346 -3.75 -29.44 -4.26
C ARG A 346 -2.37 -30.08 -4.10
N GLU A 347 -1.56 -30.07 -5.15
CA GLU A 347 -0.20 -30.61 -5.08
C GLU A 347 0.70 -29.79 -4.15
N ALA A 348 0.57 -28.46 -4.15
CA ALA A 348 1.28 -27.60 -3.21
C ALA A 348 0.92 -27.93 -1.76
N ALA A 349 -0.36 -28.12 -1.45
CA ALA A 349 -0.82 -28.53 -0.12
C ALA A 349 -0.28 -29.91 0.27
N ARG A 350 -0.25 -30.87 -0.68
CA ARG A 350 0.31 -32.21 -0.46
C ARG A 350 1.81 -32.16 -0.16
N LEU A 351 2.58 -31.38 -0.91
CA LEU A 351 4.02 -31.19 -0.67
C LEU A 351 4.29 -30.55 0.69
N GLN A 352 3.53 -29.52 1.05
CA GLN A 352 3.61 -28.89 2.37
C GLN A 352 3.30 -29.87 3.49
N TRP A 353 2.26 -30.69 3.31
CA TRP A 353 1.90 -31.73 4.27
C TRP A 353 3.02 -32.75 4.44
N LYS A 354 3.56 -33.29 3.34
CA LYS A 354 4.72 -34.21 3.39
C LYS A 354 5.92 -33.59 4.11
N ALA A 355 6.24 -32.34 3.81
CA ALA A 355 7.35 -31.63 4.45
C ALA A 355 7.11 -31.38 5.95
N ALA A 356 5.86 -31.17 6.37
CA ALA A 356 5.50 -31.06 7.78
C ALA A 356 5.64 -32.40 8.51
N THR A 357 5.13 -33.49 7.92
CA THR A 357 5.23 -34.85 8.44
C THR A 357 6.68 -35.28 8.61
N LEU A 358 7.54 -35.02 7.62
CA LEU A 358 8.99 -35.29 7.71
C LEU A 358 9.69 -34.52 8.84
N LYS A 359 9.16 -33.35 9.22
CA LYS A 359 9.67 -32.53 10.33
C LYS A 359 9.07 -32.92 11.69
N GLY A 360 8.31 -34.02 11.75
CA GLY A 360 7.59 -34.45 12.96
C GLY A 360 6.49 -33.49 13.39
N LYS A 361 6.05 -32.56 12.53
CA LYS A 361 4.96 -31.64 12.84
C LYS A 361 3.64 -32.29 12.44
N HIS A 362 2.77 -32.52 13.43
CA HIS A 362 1.39 -32.91 13.14
C HIS A 362 0.71 -31.77 12.37
N ALA A 363 0.27 -32.07 11.15
CA ALA A 363 -0.48 -31.12 10.36
C ALA A 363 -1.82 -30.86 11.04
N VAL A 364 -2.01 -29.65 11.57
CA VAL A 364 -3.33 -29.22 12.05
C VAL A 364 -4.24 -29.11 10.83
N VAL A 365 -5.19 -30.05 10.73
CA VAL A 365 -6.25 -29.98 9.72
C VAL A 365 -7.09 -28.75 10.05
N ARG A 366 -6.93 -27.69 9.27
CA ARG A 366 -7.83 -26.54 9.39
C ARG A 366 -9.21 -27.01 8.97
N ALA A 367 -10.22 -26.73 9.81
CA ALA A 367 -11.62 -26.97 9.46
C ALA A 367 -11.86 -26.38 8.06
N GLY A 368 -12.38 -27.22 7.15
CA GLY A 368 -12.58 -26.82 5.76
C GLY A 368 -13.56 -25.66 5.70
N LYS A 369 -13.10 -24.47 5.27
CA LYS A 369 -14.02 -23.36 5.02
C LYS A 369 -14.87 -23.71 3.80
N ILE A 370 -16.19 -23.53 3.90
CA ILE A 370 -17.09 -23.71 2.75
C ILE A 370 -16.74 -22.64 1.71
N HIS A 371 -16.35 -23.06 0.52
CA HIS A 371 -16.02 -22.16 -0.57
C HIS A 371 -17.28 -21.85 -1.37
N ARG A 372 -17.73 -20.59 -1.35
CA ARG A 372 -18.80 -20.12 -2.23
C ARG A 372 -18.16 -19.41 -3.42
N ARG A 373 -18.48 -19.85 -4.64
CA ARG A 373 -18.11 -19.08 -5.83
C ARG A 373 -18.95 -17.81 -5.88
N SER A 374 -18.29 -16.66 -5.98
CA SER A 374 -19.00 -15.41 -6.18
C SER A 374 -19.67 -15.41 -7.56
N THR A 375 -20.91 -14.92 -7.63
CA THR A 375 -21.55 -14.55 -8.90
C THR A 375 -21.01 -13.21 -9.43
N ILE A 376 -20.28 -12.46 -8.61
CA ILE A 376 -19.70 -11.17 -8.97
C ILE A 376 -18.54 -11.39 -9.94
N GLN A 377 -18.69 -10.84 -11.15
CA GLN A 377 -17.63 -10.85 -12.14
C GLN A 377 -16.49 -9.91 -11.72
N SER A 378 -15.26 -10.41 -11.79
CA SER A 378 -14.07 -9.60 -11.51
C SER A 378 -13.83 -8.62 -12.67
N HIS A 379 -13.98 -7.32 -12.43
CA HIS A 379 -13.68 -6.24 -13.40
C HIS A 379 -12.18 -5.95 -13.57
N ARG A 380 -11.30 -6.89 -13.19
CA ARG A 380 -9.86 -6.67 -13.21
C ARG A 380 -9.31 -6.67 -14.64
N SER A 381 -8.27 -5.85 -14.85
CA SER A 381 -7.53 -5.82 -16.11
C SER A 381 -7.03 -7.21 -16.50
N VAL A 382 -7.30 -7.59 -17.74
CA VAL A 382 -6.87 -8.86 -18.32
C VAL A 382 -5.34 -8.92 -18.30
N ALA A 383 -4.77 -9.97 -17.68
CA ALA A 383 -3.34 -10.22 -17.75
C ALA A 383 -2.99 -10.52 -19.22
N ARG A 384 -2.24 -9.66 -19.92
CA ARG A 384 -2.03 -9.70 -21.38
C ARG A 384 -0.99 -10.72 -21.88
N LYS A 385 -0.38 -11.49 -20.98
CA LYS A 385 0.75 -12.36 -21.31
C LYS A 385 0.37 -13.82 -21.54
N LEU A 386 -0.92 -14.18 -21.46
CA LEU A 386 -1.33 -15.54 -21.77
C LEU A 386 -1.51 -15.71 -23.28
N PRO A 387 -1.25 -16.91 -23.82
CA PRO A 387 -1.69 -17.28 -25.15
C PRO A 387 -3.19 -17.01 -25.35
N GLU A 388 -3.57 -16.51 -26.53
CA GLU A 388 -4.95 -16.08 -26.83
C GLU A 388 -5.98 -17.20 -26.61
N ALA A 389 -5.56 -18.44 -26.88
CA ALA A 389 -6.35 -19.65 -26.70
C ALA A 389 -6.79 -19.89 -25.24
N LEU A 390 -6.17 -19.23 -24.26
CA LEU A 390 -6.46 -19.40 -22.83
C LEU A 390 -7.44 -18.36 -22.27
N TYR A 391 -7.83 -17.36 -23.06
CA TYR A 391 -8.88 -16.41 -22.68
C TYR A 391 -10.26 -16.88 -23.11
N HIS A 392 -11.27 -16.42 -22.38
CA HIS A 392 -12.67 -16.62 -22.75
C HIS A 392 -12.96 -15.94 -24.10
N ARG A 393 -13.73 -16.59 -25.00
CA ARG A 393 -13.97 -16.11 -26.39
C ARG A 393 -14.44 -14.64 -26.44
N ASN A 394 -15.31 -14.25 -25.50
CA ASN A 394 -15.88 -12.90 -25.43
C ASN A 394 -14.87 -11.79 -25.11
N LEU A 395 -13.66 -12.12 -24.66
CA LEU A 395 -12.60 -11.15 -24.35
C LEU A 395 -11.55 -11.01 -25.46
N ASN A 396 -11.49 -11.96 -26.39
CA ASN A 396 -10.51 -11.96 -27.48
C ASN A 396 -10.70 -10.77 -28.44
N ALA A 397 -11.95 -10.31 -28.63
CA ALA A 397 -12.26 -9.14 -29.46
C ALA A 397 -11.55 -7.86 -28.96
N ASN A 398 -11.43 -7.69 -27.64
CA ASN A 398 -10.80 -6.51 -27.03
C ASN A 398 -9.27 -6.60 -26.95
N VAL A 399 -8.70 -7.82 -26.95
CA VAL A 399 -7.24 -8.02 -26.92
C VAL A 399 -6.62 -7.81 -28.30
N ARG A 400 -7.32 -8.18 -29.38
CA ARG A 400 -6.86 -8.02 -30.77
C ARG A 400 -6.80 -6.57 -31.24
N GLY A 401 -7.60 -5.68 -30.64
CA GLY A 401 -7.75 -4.32 -31.13
C GLY A 401 -6.51 -3.43 -31.07
N GLY A 402 -5.45 -3.80 -30.34
CA GLY A 402 -4.17 -3.05 -30.26
C GLY A 402 -4.26 -1.58 -29.78
N HIS A 403 -5.47 -1.04 -29.69
CA HIS A 403 -5.74 0.38 -29.73
C HIS A 403 -7.08 0.68 -29.06
N VAL A 404 -7.14 0.58 -27.73
CA VAL A 404 -8.17 1.32 -26.98
C VAL A 404 -7.62 1.75 -25.63
N SER A 405 -7.59 3.08 -25.49
CA SER A 405 -7.85 3.88 -24.29
C SER A 405 -7.67 3.15 -22.96
N SER A 406 -6.50 3.36 -22.35
CA SER A 406 -6.33 3.15 -20.92
C SER A 406 -7.39 3.97 -20.18
N ARG A 407 -8.35 3.27 -19.56
CA ARG A 407 -9.39 3.77 -18.64
C ARG A 407 -10.78 3.89 -19.29
N VAL A 408 -11.47 2.76 -19.40
CA VAL A 408 -12.94 2.79 -19.29
C VAL A 408 -13.26 3.16 -17.84
N LYS A 409 -13.55 4.44 -17.60
CA LYS A 409 -14.19 4.89 -16.34
C LYS A 409 -15.62 4.35 -16.38
N PHE A 410 -15.84 3.13 -15.90
CA PHE A 410 -17.17 2.77 -15.43
C PHE A 410 -17.40 3.58 -14.15
N GLY A 411 -18.37 4.49 -14.17
CA GLY A 411 -18.73 5.26 -13.00
C GLY A 411 -19.05 4.32 -11.85
N ASN A 412 -18.47 4.60 -10.68
CA ASN A 412 -18.94 4.02 -9.43
C ASN A 412 -20.35 4.57 -9.16
N GLY A 413 -21.36 3.97 -9.80
CA GLY A 413 -22.76 4.17 -9.48
C GLY A 413 -23.14 3.31 -8.29
N THR A 414 -22.76 3.72 -7.08
CA THR A 414 -23.45 3.25 -5.87
C THR A 414 -24.76 3.99 -5.78
N GLY A 415 -25.75 3.49 -6.52
CA GLY A 415 -27.15 3.92 -6.48
C GLY A 415 -28.03 2.69 -6.45
N SER A 416 -27.93 1.87 -5.39
CA SER A 416 -28.96 0.87 -5.09
C SER A 416 -30.23 1.63 -4.67
N ARG A 417 -31.06 1.96 -5.65
CA ARG A 417 -32.44 2.37 -5.42
C ARG A 417 -33.22 1.10 -5.04
N VAL A 418 -33.37 0.87 -3.74
CA VAL A 418 -34.27 -0.16 -3.22
C VAL A 418 -35.68 0.38 -3.44
N ASN A 419 -36.38 -0.14 -4.46
CA ASN A 419 -37.82 0.04 -4.57
C ASN A 419 -38.46 -0.84 -3.49
N ALA A 420 -38.96 -0.20 -2.43
CA ALA A 420 -39.84 -0.83 -1.46
C ALA A 420 -41.19 -1.15 -2.13
N PRO A 421 -41.70 -2.39 -2.08
CA PRO A 421 -43.07 -2.67 -2.47
C PRO A 421 -44.04 -2.12 -1.42
N ALA A 422 -45.08 -1.43 -1.88
CA ALA A 422 -46.17 -0.93 -1.06
C ALA A 422 -46.82 -2.07 -0.25
N SER A 423 -46.86 -1.92 1.09
CA SER A 423 -47.58 -2.84 1.95
C SER A 423 -49.08 -2.60 1.79
N LYS A 424 -49.79 -3.62 1.31
CA LYS A 424 -51.24 -3.72 1.49
C LYS A 424 -51.48 -4.25 2.91
N GLY A 425 -52.31 -3.50 3.65
CA GLY A 425 -52.67 -3.83 5.02
C GLY A 425 -53.32 -5.21 5.14
N HIS A 426 -52.80 -6.00 6.07
CA HIS A 426 -53.46 -7.21 6.56
C HIS A 426 -53.59 -7.04 8.07
N ARG A 427 -54.84 -7.01 8.55
CA ARG A 427 -55.16 -7.01 9.99
C ARG A 427 -54.78 -8.37 10.58
N PRO A 428 -54.18 -8.44 11.77
CA PRO A 428 -54.05 -9.69 12.50
C PRO A 428 -55.40 -10.08 13.15
N PRO A 429 -55.72 -11.37 13.26
CA PRO A 429 -56.83 -11.84 14.08
C PRO A 429 -56.46 -11.85 15.57
N ASP A 430 -57.42 -11.41 16.40
CA ASP A 430 -57.40 -11.54 17.85
C ASP A 430 -57.35 -13.02 18.27
N ILE A 431 -56.35 -13.37 19.07
CA ILE A 431 -56.29 -14.65 19.78
C ILE A 431 -56.29 -14.33 21.27
N SER A 432 -57.48 -14.46 21.88
CA SER A 432 -57.69 -14.47 23.32
C SER A 432 -57.17 -15.78 23.90
N ILE A 433 -56.19 -15.71 24.80
CA ILE A 433 -55.71 -16.86 25.57
C ILE A 433 -56.40 -16.82 26.94
N HIS A 434 -57.30 -17.78 27.18
CA HIS A 434 -57.84 -18.07 28.51
C HIS A 434 -56.77 -18.80 29.35
N LEU A 435 -56.33 -18.19 30.45
CA LEU A 435 -55.64 -18.90 31.53
C LEU A 435 -56.66 -19.68 32.36
N LEU A 436 -56.47 -20.99 32.47
CA LEU A 436 -57.10 -21.86 33.45
C LEU A 436 -56.05 -22.32 34.46
N SER A 437 -56.30 -21.93 35.71
CA SER A 437 -55.59 -22.36 36.91
C SER A 437 -55.84 -23.85 37.20
N LYS A 438 -54.80 -24.54 37.67
CA LYS A 438 -54.87 -25.52 38.77
C LYS A 438 -53.50 -25.64 39.42
#